data_AF-A0A4W6F065-F1
#
_entry.id   AF-A0A4W6F065-F1
#
_cell.length_a   1.000
_cell.length_b   1.000
_cell.length_c   1.000
_cell.angle_alpha   90.00
_cell.angle_beta   90.00
_cell.angle_gamma   90.00
#
_symmetry.space_group_name_H-M   'P 1'
#
loop_
_entity.id
_entity.type
_entity.pdbx_description
1 polymer ?
#
loop_
_entity_poly.entity_id
_entity_poly.type
_entity_poly.pdbx_seq_one_letter_code
_entity_poly.pdbx_strand_id
1 'polypeptide(L)'
;MSLDKAELCDSLLTWLQTFQVPSCNSKYDLTSGVAIAHVLHRIDPSWFNETWLGRIKEESGANWRLKVSNLKKILKSMLEYYHDVLGHQVSDEHLPDVNLIGEMGDITELGKLVQLVLGCAVSCEKKQEQIQQIMTLEESVQHVVMTAIQEVSEPLAYPWFSLLCNNPMALEEKSSLQAETRALKEKLSRCDSLDASTTAITGKKLLLLQSQMEQLQEENYRLENSRDDMRVRGEILEREVADLQQRNEELTSLAQEAQALKDEMDILRHSSDRVNQLEAMVETYKRKLEDLGDLRRQVRLLEERNTVYMQRTCELEEELRRANAVRNQLDTYKRQASCGLKGGGRVILAPNLNAQLAPEKVTHGSAAHLAWALSYRRISQLHHSLVLFICPPLHLSSAFFYPLHLISPLSPHSFNRETVVRLQSENKMLCVQEETYRQKLVEVQTELEESSLLKKKLEEHLEKLHEAHSDLQKKREVIDDLEPKVDSNMAKKIDELQEILRKKDEDMKQMEERYKRYVEKARTVIKTLDPKQQPLTVTPDIQALKNQLTEKERKIHHLEHDYEKSKARHEQEEKLIISAWYNMGMALHQKVSGERLGPSNQAMSFLAQQRQSTNARRGLTRHHPR
;
A
#
# COMPACT_ATOMS: atom_id res chain seq x y z
N MET A 1 32.09 -12.96 -23.01
CA MET A 1 33.32 -12.43 -22.40
C MET A 1 33.02 -10.99 -22.05
N SER A 2 33.07 -10.59 -20.78
CA SER A 2 32.84 -9.18 -20.43
C SER A 2 34.01 -8.37 -20.99
N LEU A 3 33.78 -7.51 -21.97
CA LEU A 3 34.79 -6.51 -22.36
C LEU A 3 35.21 -5.75 -21.09
N ASP A 4 36.50 -5.45 -20.98
CA ASP A 4 36.96 -4.55 -19.95
C ASP A 4 36.28 -3.19 -20.18
N LYS A 5 35.47 -2.75 -19.22
CA LYS A 5 34.68 -1.52 -19.34
C LYS A 5 35.57 -0.28 -19.51
N ALA A 6 36.85 -0.38 -19.15
CA ALA A 6 37.85 0.64 -19.44
C ALA A 6 38.22 0.71 -20.94
N GLU A 7 38.40 -0.44 -21.61
CA GLU A 7 38.71 -0.52 -23.05
C GLU A 7 37.55 -0.01 -23.92
N LEU A 8 36.31 -0.25 -23.46
CA LEU A 8 35.10 0.31 -24.08
C LEU A 8 35.16 1.84 -24.14
N CYS A 9 35.45 2.49 -23.01
CA CYS A 9 35.51 3.95 -22.96
C CYS A 9 36.66 4.54 -23.79
N ASP A 10 37.82 3.88 -23.86
CA ASP A 10 38.95 4.32 -24.68
C ASP A 10 38.64 4.25 -26.19
N SER A 11 38.01 3.15 -26.61
CA SER A 11 37.60 2.95 -28.00
C SER A 11 36.50 3.94 -28.40
N LEU A 12 35.52 4.16 -27.52
CA LEU A 12 34.44 5.14 -27.73
C LEU A 12 34.95 6.59 -27.73
N LEU A 13 35.97 6.91 -26.93
CA LEU A 13 36.62 8.23 -26.97
C LEU A 13 37.33 8.47 -28.32
N THR A 14 38.04 7.46 -28.83
CA THR A 14 38.69 7.52 -30.15
C THR A 14 37.66 7.78 -31.26
N TRP A 15 36.49 7.14 -31.17
CA TRP A 15 35.37 7.43 -32.07
C TRP A 15 34.83 8.85 -31.88
N LEU A 16 34.57 9.31 -30.65
CA LEU A 16 34.09 10.67 -30.38
C LEU A 16 35.01 11.77 -30.94
N GLN A 17 36.33 11.55 -30.90
CA GLN A 17 37.32 12.51 -31.40
C GLN A 17 37.20 12.77 -32.91
N THR A 18 36.62 11.84 -33.67
CA THR A 18 36.40 12.03 -35.12
C THR A 18 35.43 13.18 -35.44
N PHE A 19 34.57 13.57 -34.49
CA PHE A 19 33.67 14.71 -34.64
C PHE A 19 34.36 16.07 -34.50
N GLN A 20 35.65 16.14 -34.14
CA GLN A 20 36.42 17.40 -34.03
C GLN A 20 35.67 18.48 -33.22
N VAL A 21 35.18 18.10 -32.04
CA VAL A 21 34.45 18.96 -31.11
C VAL A 21 35.41 19.55 -30.07
N PRO A 22 35.23 20.81 -29.63
CA PRO A 22 36.05 21.40 -28.57
C PRO A 22 35.99 20.58 -27.27
N SER A 23 37.14 20.46 -26.59
CA SER A 23 37.27 19.76 -25.30
C SER A 23 36.93 18.25 -25.36
N CYS A 24 37.40 17.54 -26.38
CA CYS A 24 37.22 16.09 -26.55
C CYS A 24 38.54 15.29 -26.46
N ASN A 25 39.59 15.85 -25.84
CA ASN A 25 40.93 15.25 -25.85
C ASN A 25 41.16 14.25 -24.71
N SER A 26 40.45 14.41 -23.60
CA SER A 26 40.56 13.53 -22.44
C SER A 26 39.19 13.03 -21.95
N LYS A 27 39.17 11.83 -21.33
CA LYS A 27 37.99 11.28 -20.64
C LYS A 27 37.42 12.29 -19.62
N TYR A 28 38.27 13.05 -18.96
CA TYR A 28 37.87 14.05 -17.97
C TYR A 28 37.15 15.25 -18.59
N ASP A 29 37.42 15.59 -19.85
CA ASP A 29 36.77 16.71 -20.53
C ASP A 29 35.30 16.38 -20.85
N LEU A 30 35.02 15.11 -21.14
CA LEU A 30 33.67 14.60 -21.38
C LEU A 30 32.76 14.66 -20.14
N THR A 31 33.33 14.62 -18.93
CA THR A 31 32.56 14.70 -17.67
C THR A 31 31.76 15.99 -17.52
N SER A 32 32.11 17.04 -18.27
CA SER A 32 31.38 18.31 -18.29
C SER A 32 30.03 18.24 -19.02
N GLY A 33 29.84 17.22 -19.87
CA GLY A 33 28.71 17.08 -20.78
C GLY A 33 28.75 18.02 -21.99
N VAL A 34 29.61 19.05 -22.01
CA VAL A 34 29.65 20.05 -23.09
C VAL A 34 30.05 19.42 -24.42
N ALA A 35 31.15 18.65 -24.43
CA ALA A 35 31.61 17.96 -25.64
C ALA A 35 30.57 16.96 -26.16
N ILE A 36 29.92 16.22 -25.27
CA ILE A 36 28.85 15.27 -25.63
C ILE A 36 27.66 16.00 -26.27
N ALA A 37 27.25 17.14 -25.71
CA ALA A 37 26.16 17.93 -26.26
C ALA A 37 26.45 18.45 -27.68
N HIS A 38 27.68 18.93 -27.92
CA HIS A 38 28.11 19.35 -29.25
C HIS A 38 28.15 18.18 -30.25
N VAL A 39 28.53 16.97 -29.82
CA VAL A 39 28.47 15.77 -30.68
C VAL A 39 27.02 15.42 -31.02
N LEU A 40 26.11 15.42 -30.04
CA LEU A 40 24.69 15.15 -30.26
C LEU A 40 24.05 16.14 -31.25
N HIS A 41 24.41 17.43 -31.14
CA HIS A 41 24.00 18.45 -32.11
C HIS A 41 24.47 18.14 -33.54
N ARG A 42 25.69 17.58 -33.71
CA ARG A 42 26.19 17.18 -35.03
C ARG A 42 25.55 15.89 -35.56
N ILE A 43 25.19 14.96 -34.68
CA ILE A 43 24.52 13.71 -35.05
C ILE A 43 23.15 14.01 -35.65
N ASP A 44 22.35 14.82 -34.94
CA ASP A 44 21.03 15.22 -35.41
C ASP A 44 20.70 16.65 -34.99
N PRO A 45 20.98 17.64 -35.88
CA PRO A 45 20.66 19.04 -35.63
C PRO A 45 19.15 19.32 -35.53
N SER A 46 18.30 18.42 -36.03
CA SER A 46 16.85 18.62 -36.04
C SER A 46 16.26 18.45 -34.63
N TRP A 47 16.70 17.41 -33.92
CA TRP A 47 16.32 17.15 -32.53
C TRP A 47 17.16 17.95 -31.54
N PHE A 48 18.49 17.79 -31.62
CA PHE A 48 19.44 18.47 -30.73
C PHE A 48 19.78 19.86 -31.27
N ASN A 49 18.78 20.72 -31.44
CA ASN A 49 18.97 22.04 -32.06
C ASN A 49 19.77 23.04 -31.20
N GLU A 50 20.11 24.20 -31.78
CA GLU A 50 20.86 25.27 -31.09
C GLU A 50 20.17 25.76 -29.80
N THR A 51 18.83 25.73 -29.73
CA THR A 51 18.09 26.15 -28.53
C THR A 51 18.26 25.18 -27.37
N TRP A 52 18.40 23.88 -27.67
CA TRP A 52 18.72 22.85 -26.69
C TRP A 52 20.18 22.97 -26.25
N LEU A 53 21.10 23.11 -27.21
CA LEU A 53 22.53 23.28 -26.94
C LEU A 53 22.79 24.50 -26.04
N GLY A 54 22.09 25.61 -26.27
CA GLY A 54 22.17 26.82 -25.42
C GLY A 54 21.71 26.63 -23.97
N ARG A 55 21.03 25.53 -23.62
CA ARG A 55 20.68 25.18 -22.23
C ARG A 55 21.83 24.52 -21.49
N ILE A 56 22.84 24.03 -22.20
CA ILE A 56 24.05 23.43 -21.64
C ILE A 56 25.02 24.56 -21.32
N LYS A 57 25.43 24.67 -20.06
CA LYS A 57 26.30 25.76 -19.61
C LYS A 57 27.75 25.35 -19.75
N GLU A 58 28.54 26.15 -20.47
CA GLU A 58 29.99 26.03 -20.50
C GLU A 58 30.58 26.77 -19.28
N GLU A 59 31.22 26.04 -18.35
CA GLU A 59 32.03 26.64 -17.29
C GLU A 59 33.45 26.05 -17.29
N SER A 60 34.43 26.91 -17.07
CA SER A 60 35.87 26.57 -17.04
C SER A 60 36.35 26.06 -15.67
N GLY A 61 35.47 25.47 -14.84
CA GLY A 61 35.75 25.16 -13.43
C GLY A 61 35.32 23.76 -12.96
N ALA A 62 35.87 23.32 -11.82
CA ALA A 62 35.59 22.03 -11.17
C ALA A 62 34.22 21.99 -10.43
N ASN A 63 33.17 22.60 -11.00
CA ASN A 63 31.84 22.63 -10.40
C ASN A 63 31.07 21.36 -10.75
N TRP A 64 31.30 20.29 -9.98
CA TRP A 64 30.67 18.99 -10.20
C TRP A 64 29.14 19.06 -10.25
N ARG A 65 28.50 19.96 -9.49
CA ARG A 65 27.04 20.14 -9.51
C ARG A 65 26.54 20.60 -10.88
N LEU A 66 27.29 21.48 -11.53
CA LEU A 66 26.95 21.94 -12.86
C LEU A 66 27.16 20.83 -13.89
N LYS A 67 28.25 20.05 -13.77
CA LYS A 67 28.48 18.86 -14.60
C LYS A 67 27.30 17.89 -14.52
N VAL A 68 26.88 17.54 -13.30
CA VAL A 68 25.70 16.68 -13.08
C VAL A 68 24.44 17.30 -13.68
N SER A 69 24.24 18.62 -13.56
CA SER A 69 23.08 19.30 -14.15
C SER A 69 23.07 19.24 -15.68
N ASN A 70 24.23 19.44 -16.32
CA ASN A 70 24.37 19.31 -17.78
C ASN A 70 24.15 17.86 -18.22
N LEU A 71 24.78 16.89 -17.56
CA LEU A 71 24.62 15.46 -17.87
C LEU A 71 23.17 14.99 -17.70
N LYS A 72 22.44 15.47 -16.69
CA LYS A 72 21.01 15.18 -16.51
C LYS A 72 20.16 15.68 -17.68
N LYS A 73 20.46 16.88 -18.22
CA LYS A 73 19.76 17.41 -19.40
C LYS A 73 20.05 16.59 -20.64
N ILE A 74 21.32 16.20 -20.82
CA ILE A 74 21.77 15.38 -21.95
C ILE A 74 21.09 14.01 -21.91
N LEU A 75 21.20 13.30 -20.79
CA LEU A 75 20.58 11.99 -20.61
C LEU A 75 19.07 12.07 -20.83
N LYS A 76 18.39 13.06 -20.26
CA LYS A 76 16.94 13.25 -20.46
C LYS A 76 16.59 13.38 -21.94
N SER A 77 17.26 14.28 -22.67
CA SER A 77 16.95 14.50 -24.09
C SER A 77 17.35 13.33 -24.99
N MET A 78 18.35 12.55 -24.59
CA MET A 78 18.69 11.29 -25.26
C MET A 78 17.61 10.23 -25.03
N LEU A 79 17.12 10.05 -23.81
CA LEU A 79 16.04 9.10 -23.52
C LEU A 79 14.73 9.48 -24.23
N GLU A 80 14.41 10.77 -24.29
CA GLU A 80 13.30 11.28 -25.12
C GLU A 80 13.52 10.95 -26.60
N TYR A 81 14.73 11.10 -27.14
CA TYR A 81 15.06 10.69 -28.52
C TYR A 81 14.89 9.19 -28.76
N TYR A 82 15.36 8.35 -27.84
CA TYR A 82 15.20 6.90 -27.93
C TYR A 82 13.72 6.49 -27.94
N HIS A 83 12.90 7.12 -27.10
CA HIS A 83 11.48 6.84 -27.03
C HIS A 83 10.70 7.39 -28.25
N ASP A 84 10.87 8.68 -28.55
CA ASP A 84 10.03 9.40 -29.52
C ASP A 84 10.48 9.19 -30.97
N VAL A 85 11.79 9.11 -31.22
CA VAL A 85 12.35 9.00 -32.58
C VAL A 85 12.67 7.55 -32.92
N LEU A 86 13.32 6.83 -32.01
CA LEU A 86 13.72 5.44 -32.27
C LEU A 86 12.61 4.44 -31.94
N GLY A 87 11.64 4.79 -31.09
CA GLY A 87 10.58 3.88 -30.65
C GLY A 87 11.11 2.74 -29.76
N HIS A 88 12.28 2.91 -29.15
CA HIS A 88 12.93 1.89 -28.31
C HIS A 88 13.06 2.39 -26.87
N GLN A 89 12.80 1.50 -25.91
CA GLN A 89 13.04 1.79 -24.50
C GLN A 89 14.41 1.26 -24.10
N VAL A 90 15.26 2.15 -23.57
CA VAL A 90 16.59 1.77 -23.06
C VAL A 90 16.41 0.99 -21.75
N SER A 91 17.01 -0.21 -21.66
CA SER A 91 16.98 -1.04 -20.45
C SER A 91 17.71 -0.36 -19.28
N ASP A 92 17.23 -0.60 -18.05
CA ASP A 92 17.79 -0.05 -16.81
C ASP A 92 19.28 -0.38 -16.60
N GLU A 93 19.77 -1.49 -17.17
CA GLU A 93 21.18 -1.87 -17.08
C GLU A 93 22.12 -0.94 -17.86
N HIS A 94 21.60 -0.33 -18.93
CA HIS A 94 22.34 0.59 -19.82
C HIS A 94 22.17 2.06 -19.42
N LEU A 95 21.38 2.37 -18.39
CA LEU A 95 21.20 3.73 -17.90
C LEU A 95 22.44 4.18 -17.09
N PRO A 96 23.13 5.27 -17.50
CA PRO A 96 24.31 5.77 -16.80
C PRO A 96 23.95 6.59 -15.56
N ASP A 97 24.67 6.39 -14.46
CA ASP A 97 24.55 7.25 -13.27
C ASP A 97 25.35 8.55 -13.46
N VAL A 98 24.64 9.58 -13.89
CA VAL A 98 25.17 10.94 -14.09
C VAL A 98 25.75 11.59 -12.83
N ASN A 99 25.36 11.16 -11.63
CA ASN A 99 25.93 11.70 -10.39
C ASN A 99 27.35 11.16 -10.18
N LEU A 100 27.57 9.87 -10.44
CA LEU A 100 28.90 9.24 -10.37
C LEU A 100 29.87 9.85 -11.41
N ILE A 101 29.38 10.14 -12.62
CA ILE A 101 30.20 10.79 -13.65
C ILE A 101 30.60 12.21 -13.23
N GLY A 102 29.66 12.99 -12.69
CA GLY A 102 29.92 14.38 -12.33
C GLY A 102 30.76 14.57 -11.06
N GLU A 103 30.54 13.73 -10.04
CA GLU A 103 31.22 13.81 -8.73
C GLU A 103 32.57 13.09 -8.71
N MET A 104 32.60 11.86 -9.24
CA MET A 104 33.76 10.96 -9.14
C MET A 104 34.56 10.86 -10.44
N GLY A 105 33.99 11.35 -11.57
CA GLY A 105 34.63 11.20 -12.88
C GLY A 105 34.70 9.74 -13.31
N ASP A 106 33.73 8.91 -12.91
CA ASP A 106 33.76 7.48 -13.18
C ASP A 106 33.73 7.19 -14.70
N ILE A 107 34.74 6.47 -15.16
CA ILE A 107 34.99 6.14 -16.56
C ILE A 107 33.98 5.07 -17.03
N THR A 108 33.52 4.22 -16.12
CA THR A 108 32.59 3.13 -16.45
C THR A 108 31.22 3.69 -16.82
N GLU A 109 30.68 4.56 -15.97
CA GLU A 109 29.39 5.22 -16.21
C GLU A 109 29.48 6.22 -17.37
N LEU A 110 30.65 6.87 -17.55
CA LEU A 110 30.90 7.69 -18.75
C LEU A 110 30.87 6.85 -20.02
N GLY A 111 31.45 5.65 -20.01
CA GLY A 111 31.41 4.70 -21.12
C GLY A 111 29.97 4.36 -21.53
N LYS A 112 29.10 4.05 -20.57
CA LYS A 112 27.67 3.81 -20.81
C LYS A 112 26.97 5.03 -21.43
N LEU A 113 27.26 6.23 -20.93
CA LEU A 113 26.68 7.45 -21.48
C LEU A 113 27.10 7.65 -22.95
N VAL A 114 28.37 7.46 -23.27
CA VAL A 114 28.87 7.55 -24.64
C VAL A 114 28.33 6.42 -25.53
N GLN A 115 28.11 5.24 -24.97
CA GLN A 115 27.49 4.12 -25.67
C GLN A 115 26.07 4.45 -26.14
N LEU A 116 25.28 5.15 -25.32
CA LEU A 116 23.98 5.68 -25.74
C LEU A 116 24.11 6.75 -26.84
N VAL A 117 25.16 7.59 -26.80
CA VAL A 117 25.42 8.58 -27.86
C VAL A 117 25.74 7.87 -29.19
N LEU A 118 26.53 6.80 -29.13
CA LEU A 118 26.82 5.95 -30.28
C LEU A 118 25.55 5.32 -30.84
N GLY A 119 24.66 4.82 -29.98
CA GLY A 119 23.36 4.30 -30.40
C GLY A 119 22.48 5.35 -31.09
N CYS A 120 22.47 6.61 -30.61
CA CYS A 120 21.86 7.73 -31.32
C CYS A 120 22.50 7.96 -32.70
N ALA A 121 23.83 7.90 -32.81
CA ALA A 121 24.57 8.15 -34.05
C ALA A 121 24.32 7.11 -35.14
N VAL A 122 24.20 5.83 -34.78
CA VAL A 122 23.93 4.75 -35.75
C VAL A 122 22.46 4.62 -36.13
N SER A 123 21.58 5.29 -35.38
CA SER A 123 20.13 5.23 -35.57
C SER A 123 19.54 6.50 -36.16
N CYS A 124 20.34 7.55 -36.38
CA CYS A 124 19.87 8.79 -36.99
C CYS A 124 19.62 8.68 -38.50
N GLU A 125 18.93 9.66 -39.10
CA GLU A 125 18.67 9.69 -40.54
C GLU A 125 19.97 9.64 -41.38
N LYS A 126 21.05 10.22 -40.86
CA LYS A 126 22.40 10.23 -41.47
C LYS A 126 23.29 9.07 -41.03
N LYS A 127 22.71 7.96 -40.56
CA LYS A 127 23.45 6.78 -40.10
C LYS A 127 24.51 6.29 -41.09
N GLN A 128 24.28 6.41 -42.40
CA GLN A 128 25.24 5.94 -43.41
C GLN A 128 26.58 6.67 -43.35
N GLU A 129 26.57 7.99 -43.13
CA GLU A 129 27.80 8.79 -43.00
C GLU A 129 28.54 8.43 -41.70
N GLN A 130 27.79 8.23 -40.61
CA GLN A 130 28.35 7.86 -39.31
C GLN A 130 28.97 6.45 -39.33
N ILE A 131 28.31 5.49 -39.99
CA ILE A 131 28.84 4.13 -40.16
C ILE A 131 30.11 4.17 -41.02
N GLN A 132 30.11 4.93 -42.11
CA GLN A 132 31.29 5.05 -42.96
C GLN A 132 32.47 5.69 -42.22
N GLN A 133 32.21 6.64 -41.32
CA GLN A 133 33.21 7.23 -40.44
C GLN A 133 33.79 6.21 -39.45
N ILE A 134 32.95 5.35 -38.85
CA ILE A 134 33.41 4.26 -37.98
C ILE A 134 34.30 3.27 -38.75
N MET A 135 33.98 2.97 -40.02
CA MET A 135 34.78 2.08 -40.88
C MET A 135 36.18 2.62 -41.22
N THR A 136 36.47 3.90 -40.97
CA THR A 136 37.82 4.47 -41.14
C THR A 136 38.71 4.33 -39.91
N LEU A 137 38.15 3.88 -38.77
CA LEU A 137 38.88 3.67 -37.53
C LEU A 137 39.71 2.38 -37.56
N GLU A 138 40.58 2.20 -36.57
CA GLU A 138 41.36 0.97 -36.38
C GLU A 138 40.44 -0.25 -36.12
N GLU A 139 40.82 -1.43 -36.63
CA GLU A 139 40.02 -2.66 -36.56
C GLU A 139 39.66 -3.06 -35.11
N SER A 140 40.59 -2.85 -34.17
CA SER A 140 40.38 -3.05 -32.73
C SER A 140 39.24 -2.19 -32.20
N VAL A 141 39.21 -0.91 -32.59
CA VAL A 141 38.16 0.06 -32.21
C VAL A 141 36.83 -0.29 -32.88
N GLN A 142 36.86 -0.69 -34.16
CA GLN A 142 35.66 -1.10 -34.90
C GLN A 142 34.95 -2.27 -34.21
N HIS A 143 35.70 -3.27 -33.73
CA HIS A 143 35.12 -4.43 -33.06
C HIS A 143 34.45 -4.07 -31.73
N VAL A 144 35.08 -3.20 -30.94
CA VAL A 144 34.52 -2.70 -29.67
C VAL A 144 33.26 -1.86 -29.92
N VAL A 145 33.30 -0.96 -30.89
CA VAL A 145 32.14 -0.13 -31.29
C VAL A 145 30.98 -1.02 -31.78
N MET A 146 31.25 -2.06 -32.57
CA MET A 146 30.24 -3.00 -33.04
C MET A 146 29.58 -3.76 -31.88
N THR A 147 30.38 -4.21 -30.91
CA THR A 147 29.88 -4.90 -29.72
C THR A 147 28.99 -3.96 -28.89
N ALA A 148 29.43 -2.71 -28.74
CA ALA A 148 28.69 -1.68 -28.01
C ALA A 148 27.34 -1.34 -28.65
N ILE A 149 27.24 -1.38 -29.98
CA ILE A 149 25.99 -1.21 -30.74
C ILE A 149 25.05 -2.39 -30.54
N GLN A 150 25.58 -3.63 -30.57
CA GLN A 150 24.80 -4.85 -30.38
C GLN A 150 24.14 -4.89 -28.98
N GLU A 151 24.82 -4.39 -27.95
CA GLU A 151 24.29 -4.32 -26.59
C GLU A 151 23.14 -3.30 -26.44
N VAL A 152 23.18 -2.18 -27.17
CA VAL A 152 22.19 -1.08 -27.03
C VAL A 152 21.06 -1.16 -28.08
N SER A 153 21.21 -1.93 -29.15
CA SER A 153 20.19 -2.08 -30.20
C SER A 153 20.24 -3.44 -30.90
N GLU A 154 19.58 -4.44 -30.31
CA GLU A 154 19.40 -5.79 -30.89
C GLU A 154 18.79 -5.79 -32.32
N PRO A 155 17.81 -4.93 -32.69
CA PRO A 155 17.20 -5.02 -34.02
C PRO A 155 18.03 -4.41 -35.17
N LEU A 156 19.13 -3.70 -34.88
CA LEU A 156 19.91 -2.94 -35.87
C LEU A 156 21.23 -3.62 -36.30
N ALA A 157 21.53 -4.81 -35.79
CA ALA A 157 22.75 -5.56 -36.16
C ALA A 157 22.73 -6.05 -37.63
N TYR A 158 21.55 -6.29 -38.21
CA TYR A 158 21.39 -6.80 -39.59
C TYR A 158 21.84 -5.81 -40.69
N PRO A 159 21.46 -4.51 -40.64
CA PRO A 159 21.98 -3.50 -41.57
C PRO A 159 23.52 -3.37 -41.58
N TRP A 160 24.16 -3.50 -40.40
CA TRP A 160 25.62 -3.44 -40.26
C TRP A 160 26.32 -4.66 -40.88
N PHE A 161 25.79 -5.86 -40.59
CA PHE A 161 26.33 -7.11 -41.16
C PHE A 161 26.22 -7.11 -42.69
N SER A 162 25.12 -6.57 -43.24
CA SER A 162 24.93 -6.42 -44.68
C SER A 162 25.93 -5.43 -45.31
N LEU A 163 26.22 -4.30 -44.67
CA LEU A 163 27.20 -3.31 -45.15
C LEU A 163 28.64 -3.84 -45.08
N LEU A 164 29.02 -4.58 -44.04
CA LEU A 164 30.32 -5.25 -43.96
C LEU A 164 30.49 -6.32 -45.04
N CYS A 165 29.43 -7.08 -45.36
CA CYS A 165 29.46 -8.07 -46.45
C CYS A 165 29.49 -7.44 -47.85
N ASN A 166 29.14 -6.15 -47.98
CA ASN A 166 29.16 -5.40 -49.24
C ASN A 166 30.46 -4.60 -49.47
N ASN A 167 31.51 -4.86 -48.68
CA ASN A 167 32.79 -4.17 -48.81
C ASN A 167 33.45 -4.50 -50.17
N PRO A 168 33.74 -3.51 -51.05
CA PRO A 168 34.19 -3.77 -52.42
C PRO A 168 35.48 -4.60 -52.51
N MET A 169 36.37 -4.47 -51.54
CA MET A 169 37.68 -5.12 -51.50
C MET A 169 37.57 -6.65 -51.35
N ALA A 170 36.62 -7.14 -50.53
CA ALA A 170 36.39 -8.57 -50.31
C ALA A 170 35.67 -9.23 -51.49
N LEU A 171 34.83 -8.46 -52.22
CA LEU A 171 34.17 -8.92 -53.43
C LEU A 171 35.17 -9.07 -54.60
N GLU A 172 36.13 -8.16 -54.71
CA GLU A 172 37.22 -8.21 -55.69
C GLU A 172 38.15 -9.40 -55.44
N GLU A 173 38.59 -9.63 -54.19
CA GLU A 173 39.44 -10.80 -53.84
C GLU A 173 38.74 -12.13 -54.12
N LYS A 174 37.45 -12.25 -53.77
CA LYS A 174 36.66 -13.46 -54.06
C LYS A 174 36.51 -13.71 -55.56
N SER A 175 36.34 -12.66 -56.35
CA SER A 175 36.27 -12.76 -57.82
C SER A 175 37.61 -13.14 -58.44
N SER A 176 38.71 -12.60 -57.90
CA SER A 176 40.09 -12.86 -58.32
C SER A 176 40.50 -14.31 -58.03
N LEU A 177 40.24 -14.79 -56.80
CA LEU A 177 40.50 -16.17 -56.41
C LEU A 177 39.64 -17.17 -57.20
N GLN A 178 38.38 -16.83 -57.51
CA GLN A 178 37.55 -17.65 -58.39
C GLN A 178 38.05 -17.68 -59.84
N ALA A 179 38.59 -16.57 -60.35
CA ALA A 179 39.19 -16.52 -61.68
C ALA A 179 40.50 -17.32 -61.76
N GLU A 180 41.34 -17.22 -60.73
CA GLU A 180 42.58 -17.99 -60.60
C GLU A 180 42.32 -19.50 -60.49
N THR A 181 41.29 -19.89 -59.72
CA THR A 181 40.86 -21.30 -59.60
C THR A 181 40.36 -21.87 -60.93
N ARG A 182 39.67 -21.08 -61.76
CA ARG A 182 39.25 -21.49 -63.11
C ARG A 182 40.44 -21.61 -64.06
N ALA A 183 41.36 -20.63 -64.04
CA ALA A 183 42.56 -20.65 -64.87
C ALA A 183 43.51 -21.83 -64.52
N LEU A 184 43.62 -22.19 -63.24
CA LEU A 184 44.38 -23.36 -62.78
C LEU A 184 43.73 -24.68 -63.22
N LYS A 185 42.39 -24.79 -63.16
CA LYS A 185 41.66 -25.96 -63.70
C LYS A 185 41.86 -26.12 -65.21
N GLU A 186 41.87 -25.02 -65.95
CA GLU A 186 42.08 -25.02 -67.40
C GLU A 186 43.52 -25.41 -67.78
N LYS A 187 44.51 -24.92 -67.01
CA LYS A 187 45.91 -25.32 -67.17
C LYS A 187 46.15 -26.79 -66.84
N LEU A 188 45.46 -27.33 -65.83
CA LEU A 188 45.51 -28.76 -65.48
C LEU A 188 44.95 -29.63 -66.62
N SER A 189 43.85 -29.19 -67.26
CA SER A 189 43.27 -29.89 -68.41
C SER A 189 44.11 -29.87 -69.69
N ARG A 190 45.09 -28.96 -69.79
CA ARG A 190 45.99 -28.84 -70.96
C ARG A 190 47.27 -29.68 -70.87
N CYS A 191 47.59 -30.26 -69.70
CA CYS A 191 48.83 -31.01 -69.49
C CYS A 191 48.77 -32.51 -69.86
N ASP A 192 47.63 -33.01 -70.33
CA ASP A 192 47.42 -34.46 -70.58
C ASP A 192 48.09 -35.02 -71.86
N SER A 193 48.99 -34.28 -72.53
CA SER A 193 49.52 -34.69 -73.84
C SER A 193 51.03 -34.92 -73.97
N LEU A 194 51.81 -35.15 -72.89
CA LEU A 194 53.23 -35.53 -73.03
C LEU A 194 53.74 -36.65 -72.09
N ASP A 195 54.30 -37.69 -72.74
CA ASP A 195 55.31 -38.70 -72.36
C ASP A 195 55.07 -39.81 -71.30
N ALA A 196 54.97 -41.04 -71.82
CA ALA A 196 54.64 -42.33 -71.17
C ALA A 196 55.61 -42.87 -70.09
N SER A 197 56.87 -42.42 -70.04
CA SER A 197 57.86 -42.90 -69.05
C SER A 197 57.77 -42.13 -67.73
N THR A 198 57.42 -40.85 -67.80
CA THR A 198 57.10 -39.99 -66.65
C THR A 198 55.71 -40.35 -66.09
N THR A 199 54.78 -40.81 -66.93
CA THR A 199 53.38 -41.13 -66.58
C THR A 199 53.20 -42.23 -65.52
N ALA A 200 54.14 -43.17 -65.36
CA ALA A 200 54.01 -44.23 -64.35
C ALA A 200 54.31 -43.73 -62.92
N ILE A 201 55.34 -42.90 -62.75
CA ILE A 201 55.69 -42.26 -61.47
C ILE A 201 54.70 -41.12 -61.18
N THR A 202 54.34 -40.35 -62.20
CA THR A 202 53.35 -39.28 -62.11
C THR A 202 51.96 -39.85 -61.86
N GLY A 203 51.61 -41.01 -62.41
CA GLY A 203 50.34 -41.70 -62.21
C GLY A 203 50.19 -42.30 -60.81
N LYS A 204 51.25 -42.86 -60.21
CA LYS A 204 51.22 -43.26 -58.79
C LYS A 204 51.07 -42.04 -57.86
N LYS A 205 51.76 -40.94 -58.17
CA LYS A 205 51.63 -39.67 -57.42
C LYS A 205 50.24 -39.05 -57.60
N LEU A 206 49.67 -39.15 -58.80
CA LEU A 206 48.30 -38.72 -59.12
C LEU A 206 47.27 -39.54 -58.33
N LEU A 207 47.38 -40.87 -58.31
CA LEU A 207 46.49 -41.75 -57.55
C LEU A 207 46.59 -41.50 -56.03
N LEU A 208 47.80 -41.25 -55.51
CA LEU A 208 47.98 -40.90 -54.10
C LEU A 208 47.32 -39.56 -53.78
N LEU A 209 47.53 -38.54 -54.63
CA LEU A 209 46.88 -37.23 -54.48
C LEU A 209 45.36 -37.34 -54.61
N GLN A 210 44.86 -38.22 -55.48
CA GLN A 210 43.43 -38.46 -55.69
C GLN A 210 42.79 -39.14 -54.46
N SER A 211 43.47 -40.13 -53.86
CA SER A 211 43.06 -40.74 -52.59
C SER A 211 43.11 -39.75 -51.42
N GLN A 212 44.13 -38.89 -51.36
CA GLN A 212 44.20 -37.80 -50.38
C GLN A 212 43.07 -36.79 -50.55
N MET A 213 42.73 -36.46 -51.79
CA MET A 213 41.62 -35.56 -52.11
C MET A 213 40.27 -36.18 -51.70
N GLU A 214 40.06 -37.48 -51.94
CA GLU A 214 38.87 -38.21 -51.50
C GLU A 214 38.78 -38.29 -49.96
N GLN A 215 39.90 -38.55 -49.26
CA GLN A 215 39.92 -38.54 -47.79
C GLN A 215 39.58 -37.15 -47.22
N LEU A 216 40.15 -36.09 -47.78
CA LEU A 216 39.85 -34.72 -47.37
C LEU A 216 38.42 -34.31 -47.72
N GLN A 217 37.83 -34.86 -48.79
CA GLN A 217 36.43 -34.64 -49.13
C GLN A 217 35.49 -35.35 -48.15
N GLU A 218 35.79 -36.60 -47.79
CA GLU A 218 35.02 -37.36 -46.79
C GLU A 218 35.12 -36.70 -45.41
N GLU A 219 36.31 -36.24 -45.02
CA GLU A 219 36.52 -35.51 -43.77
C GLU A 219 35.79 -34.17 -43.75
N ASN A 220 35.80 -33.42 -44.86
CA ASN A 220 35.00 -32.20 -44.98
C ASN A 220 33.50 -32.49 -44.84
N TYR A 221 32.97 -33.50 -45.52
CA TYR A 221 31.56 -33.85 -45.42
C TYR A 221 31.17 -34.26 -43.98
N ARG A 222 32.04 -35.00 -43.29
CA ARG A 222 31.84 -35.35 -41.88
C ARG A 222 31.85 -34.12 -40.96
N LEU A 223 32.78 -33.19 -41.18
CA LEU A 223 32.85 -31.94 -40.41
C LEU A 223 31.66 -31.03 -40.71
N GLU A 224 31.20 -30.96 -41.96
CA GLU A 224 30.00 -30.20 -42.34
C GLU A 224 28.75 -30.74 -41.65
N ASN A 225 28.56 -32.07 -41.63
CA ASN A 225 27.44 -32.68 -40.91
C ASN A 225 27.52 -32.41 -39.40
N SER A 226 28.72 -32.52 -38.80
CA SER A 226 28.90 -32.21 -37.38
C SER A 226 28.67 -30.73 -37.08
N ARG A 227 29.05 -29.82 -37.98
CA ARG A 227 28.79 -28.38 -37.87
C ARG A 227 27.29 -28.10 -37.93
N ASP A 228 26.59 -28.73 -38.87
CA ASP A 228 25.15 -28.53 -39.06
C ASP A 228 24.35 -29.09 -37.87
N ASP A 229 24.76 -30.22 -37.30
CA ASP A 229 24.20 -30.75 -36.04
C ASP A 229 24.38 -29.78 -34.86
N MET A 230 25.56 -29.16 -34.76
CA MET A 230 25.83 -28.17 -33.70
C MET A 230 25.05 -26.87 -33.93
N ARG A 231 24.86 -26.45 -35.20
CA ARG A 231 24.02 -25.30 -35.54
C ARG A 231 22.57 -25.54 -35.11
N VAL A 232 21.99 -26.70 -35.44
CA VAL A 232 20.62 -27.05 -35.05
C VAL A 232 20.47 -27.11 -33.53
N ARG A 233 21.47 -27.63 -32.79
CA ARG A 233 21.46 -27.58 -31.32
C ARG A 233 21.54 -26.16 -30.78
N GLY A 234 22.34 -25.28 -31.40
CA GLY A 234 22.38 -23.85 -31.09
C GLY A 234 20.99 -23.23 -31.21
N GLU A 235 20.32 -23.42 -32.35
CA GLU A 235 18.97 -22.90 -32.59
C GLU A 235 17.91 -23.44 -31.60
N ILE A 236 18.04 -24.69 -31.14
CA ILE A 236 17.14 -25.26 -30.13
C ILE A 236 17.39 -24.62 -28.77
N LEU A 237 18.65 -24.48 -28.36
CA LEU A 237 19.00 -23.84 -27.09
C LEU A 237 18.63 -22.36 -27.08
N GLU A 238 18.77 -21.66 -28.20
CA GLU A 238 18.33 -20.27 -28.35
C GLU A 238 16.81 -20.14 -28.15
N ARG A 239 16.01 -21.05 -28.72
CA ARG A 239 14.55 -21.09 -28.46
C ARG A 239 14.24 -21.37 -26.99
N GLU A 240 14.92 -22.34 -26.37
CA GLU A 240 14.70 -22.67 -24.96
C GLU A 240 15.07 -21.51 -24.03
N VAL A 241 16.14 -20.76 -24.35
CA VAL A 241 16.51 -19.54 -23.63
C VAL A 241 15.43 -18.47 -23.80
N ALA A 242 14.90 -18.26 -25.01
CA ALA A 242 13.83 -17.30 -25.25
C ALA A 242 12.54 -17.68 -24.49
N ASP A 243 12.15 -18.96 -24.51
CA ASP A 243 10.98 -19.46 -23.78
C ASP A 243 11.14 -19.27 -22.26
N LEU A 244 12.35 -19.53 -21.73
CA LEU A 244 12.66 -19.30 -20.31
C LEU A 244 12.68 -17.82 -19.95
N GLN A 245 13.18 -16.94 -20.82
CA GLN A 245 13.15 -15.49 -20.63
C GLN A 245 11.72 -14.97 -20.56
N GLN A 246 10.86 -15.34 -21.53
CA GLN A 246 9.43 -14.98 -21.51
C GLN A 246 8.76 -15.45 -20.21
N ARG A 247 9.04 -16.68 -19.78
CA ARG A 247 8.45 -17.22 -18.54
C ARG A 247 8.93 -16.49 -17.29
N ASN A 248 10.16 -15.99 -17.30
CA ASN A 248 10.71 -15.20 -16.21
C ASN A 248 10.07 -13.80 -16.17
N GLU A 249 9.82 -13.19 -17.32
CA GLU A 249 9.07 -11.92 -17.43
C GLU A 249 7.64 -12.08 -16.93
N GLU A 250 6.94 -13.15 -17.31
CA GLU A 250 5.59 -13.48 -16.82
C GLU A 250 5.57 -13.62 -15.29
N LEU A 251 6.53 -14.37 -14.72
CA LEU A 251 6.67 -14.54 -13.27
C LEU A 251 7.00 -13.21 -12.57
N THR A 252 7.81 -12.36 -13.19
CA THR A 252 8.15 -11.04 -12.66
C THR A 252 6.94 -10.11 -12.66
N SER A 253 6.14 -10.13 -13.72
CA SER A 253 4.88 -9.37 -13.81
C SER A 253 3.88 -9.82 -12.74
N LEU A 254 3.70 -11.14 -12.55
CA LEU A 254 2.83 -11.69 -11.51
C LEU A 254 3.32 -11.34 -10.10
N ALA A 255 4.63 -11.30 -9.87
CA ALA A 255 5.20 -10.88 -8.59
C ALA A 255 4.93 -9.40 -8.30
N GLN A 256 5.01 -8.54 -9.32
CA GLN A 256 4.68 -7.11 -9.20
C GLN A 256 3.19 -6.90 -8.91
N GLU A 257 2.30 -7.64 -9.58
CA GLU A 257 0.86 -7.60 -9.31
C GLU A 257 0.53 -8.06 -7.88
N ALA A 258 1.14 -9.15 -7.43
CA ALA A 258 0.98 -9.63 -6.05
C ALA A 258 1.46 -8.60 -5.01
N GLN A 259 2.52 -7.84 -5.31
CA GLN A 259 3.00 -6.77 -4.46
C GLN A 259 2.04 -5.57 -4.46
N ALA A 260 1.50 -5.17 -5.60
CA ALA A 260 0.49 -4.11 -5.69
C ALA A 260 -0.77 -4.45 -4.89
N LEU A 261 -1.29 -5.68 -5.03
CA LEU A 261 -2.43 -6.17 -4.26
C LEU A 261 -2.16 -6.17 -2.75
N LYS A 262 -0.93 -6.48 -2.33
CA LYS A 262 -0.53 -6.42 -0.93
C LYS A 262 -0.54 -4.98 -0.40
N ASP A 263 -0.04 -4.03 -1.17
CA ASP A 263 -0.06 -2.62 -0.80
C ASP A 263 -1.49 -2.10 -0.68
N GLU A 264 -2.39 -2.50 -1.59
CA GLU A 264 -3.82 -2.21 -1.50
C GLU A 264 -4.47 -2.81 -0.24
N MET A 265 -4.15 -4.07 0.08
CA MET A 265 -4.64 -4.71 1.31
C MET A 265 -4.19 -3.98 2.58
N ASP A 266 -2.96 -3.46 2.60
CA ASP A 266 -2.43 -2.72 3.75
C ASP A 266 -3.10 -1.33 3.88
N ILE A 267 -3.41 -0.66 2.76
CA ILE A 267 -4.24 0.56 2.76
C ILE A 267 -5.63 0.27 3.32
N LEU A 268 -6.27 -0.81 2.88
CA LEU A 268 -7.60 -1.21 3.35
C LEU A 268 -7.58 -1.58 4.85
N ARG A 269 -6.53 -2.22 5.34
CA ARG A 269 -6.34 -2.47 6.78
C ARG A 269 -6.27 -1.18 7.59
N HIS A 270 -5.47 -0.20 7.16
CA HIS A 270 -5.41 1.10 7.83
C HIS A 270 -6.75 1.83 7.82
N SER A 271 -7.50 1.74 6.71
CA SER A 271 -8.86 2.27 6.63
C SER A 271 -9.81 1.58 7.61
N SER A 272 -9.75 0.24 7.69
CA SER A 272 -10.55 -0.56 8.63
C SER A 272 -10.22 -0.22 10.09
N ASP A 273 -8.95 -0.05 10.44
CA ASP A 273 -8.55 0.36 11.79
C ASP A 273 -9.09 1.74 12.14
N ARG A 274 -9.11 2.67 11.19
CA ARG A 274 -9.72 3.99 11.37
C ARG A 274 -11.23 3.89 11.59
N VAL A 275 -11.92 3.02 10.86
CA VAL A 275 -13.35 2.75 11.08
C VAL A 275 -13.58 2.19 12.49
N ASN A 276 -12.80 1.19 12.92
CA ASN A 276 -12.88 0.62 14.26
C ASN A 276 -12.68 1.68 15.36
N GLN A 277 -11.76 2.64 15.17
CA GLN A 277 -11.57 3.76 16.10
C GLN A 277 -12.81 4.66 16.16
N LEU A 278 -13.39 5.01 15.01
CA LEU A 278 -14.60 5.81 14.95
C LEU A 278 -15.80 5.09 15.61
N GLU A 279 -15.95 3.79 15.37
CA GLU A 279 -16.97 2.96 16.01
C GLU A 279 -16.82 2.93 17.53
N ALA A 280 -15.59 2.78 18.03
CA ALA A 280 -15.32 2.85 19.47
C ALA A 280 -15.71 4.21 20.06
N MET A 281 -15.41 5.31 19.38
CA MET A 281 -15.86 6.64 19.82
C MET A 281 -17.39 6.74 19.84
N VAL A 282 -18.07 6.26 18.79
CA VAL A 282 -19.55 6.24 18.74
C VAL A 282 -20.10 5.46 19.93
N GLU A 283 -19.51 4.33 20.29
CA GLU A 283 -19.93 3.53 21.43
C GLU A 283 -19.72 4.26 22.77
N THR A 284 -18.63 5.02 22.90
CA THR A 284 -18.46 5.88 24.09
C THR A 284 -19.51 6.99 24.17
N TYR A 285 -19.91 7.59 23.04
CA TYR A 285 -20.96 8.61 23.02
C TYR A 285 -22.34 8.03 23.32
N LYS A 286 -22.65 6.83 22.84
CA LYS A 286 -23.90 6.13 23.21
C LYS A 286 -24.00 5.93 24.72
N ARG A 287 -22.92 5.48 25.37
CA ARG A 287 -22.89 5.31 26.83
C ARG A 287 -23.13 6.63 27.56
N LYS A 288 -22.49 7.72 27.11
CA LYS A 288 -22.76 9.06 27.66
C LYS A 288 -24.23 9.49 27.48
N LEU A 289 -24.86 9.14 26.36
CA LEU A 289 -26.29 9.42 26.14
C LEU A 289 -27.19 8.59 27.06
N GLU A 290 -26.83 7.35 27.35
CA GLU A 290 -27.51 6.51 28.35
C GLU A 290 -27.41 7.14 29.75
N ASP A 291 -26.21 7.57 30.16
CA ASP A 291 -25.98 8.25 31.45
C ASP A 291 -26.80 9.55 31.57
N LEU A 292 -26.86 10.35 30.49
CA LEU A 292 -27.74 11.54 30.42
C LEU A 292 -29.22 11.16 30.51
N GLY A 293 -29.62 10.05 29.90
CA GLY A 293 -30.96 9.48 30.02
C GLY A 293 -31.31 9.10 31.46
N ASP A 294 -30.37 8.48 32.17
CA ASP A 294 -30.49 8.10 33.57
C ASP A 294 -30.60 9.33 34.48
N LEU A 295 -29.75 10.34 34.26
CA LEU A 295 -29.79 11.59 35.00
C LEU A 295 -31.13 12.33 34.78
N ARG A 296 -31.65 12.36 33.54
CA ARG A 296 -32.98 12.92 33.24
C ARG A 296 -34.11 12.16 33.95
N ARG A 297 -34.01 10.84 34.13
CA ARG A 297 -34.98 10.07 34.91
C ARG A 297 -34.86 10.38 36.40
N GLN A 298 -33.65 10.55 36.92
CA GLN A 298 -33.41 10.94 38.32
C GLN A 298 -33.98 12.34 38.61
N VAL A 299 -33.80 13.31 37.71
CA VAL A 299 -34.39 14.65 37.83
C VAL A 299 -35.90 14.58 37.90
N ARG A 300 -36.56 13.82 37.02
CA ARG A 300 -38.02 13.63 37.07
C ARG A 300 -38.51 13.02 38.39
N LEU A 301 -37.82 12.01 38.91
CA LEU A 301 -38.15 11.43 40.21
C LEU A 301 -38.00 12.43 41.37
N LEU A 302 -36.99 13.30 41.30
CA LEU A 302 -36.81 14.36 42.29
C LEU A 302 -37.90 15.43 42.19
N GLU A 303 -38.30 15.81 40.97
CA GLU A 303 -39.41 16.72 40.71
C GLU A 303 -40.73 16.14 41.26
N GLU A 304 -41.05 14.88 40.96
CA GLU A 304 -42.22 14.18 41.50
C GLU A 304 -42.21 14.17 43.03
N ARG A 305 -41.09 13.79 43.66
CA ARG A 305 -40.95 13.84 45.12
C ARG A 305 -41.15 15.24 45.69
N ASN A 306 -40.64 16.27 45.01
CA ASN A 306 -40.81 17.67 45.42
C ASN A 306 -42.29 18.09 45.33
N THR A 307 -43.01 17.70 44.27
CA THR A 307 -44.46 17.96 44.17
C THR A 307 -45.25 17.29 45.29
N VAL A 308 -44.89 16.06 45.69
CA VAL A 308 -45.50 15.36 46.82
C VAL A 308 -45.21 16.08 48.14
N TYR A 309 -43.98 16.54 48.37
CA TYR A 309 -43.64 17.33 49.55
C TYR A 309 -44.39 18.66 49.61
N MET A 310 -44.56 19.33 48.46
CA MET A 310 -45.36 20.54 48.35
C MET A 310 -46.83 20.27 48.70
N GLN A 311 -47.44 19.23 48.13
CA GLN A 311 -48.81 18.81 48.46
C GLN A 311 -48.96 18.51 49.95
N ARG A 312 -48.02 17.77 50.55
CA ARG A 312 -48.03 17.46 51.98
C ARG A 312 -47.93 18.72 52.84
N THR A 313 -47.13 19.70 52.42
CA THR A 313 -47.03 21.00 53.09
C THR A 313 -48.37 21.73 53.04
N CYS A 314 -49.03 21.77 51.87
CA CYS A 314 -50.36 22.38 51.74
C CYS A 314 -51.41 21.68 52.62
N GLU A 315 -51.43 20.35 52.67
CA GLU A 315 -52.33 19.58 53.55
C GLU A 315 -52.13 19.95 55.02
N LEU A 316 -50.87 19.99 55.48
CA LEU A 316 -50.52 20.35 56.86
C LEU A 316 -50.90 21.81 57.17
N GLU A 317 -50.74 22.73 56.23
CA GLU A 317 -51.21 24.11 56.37
C GLU A 317 -52.74 24.19 56.50
N GLU A 318 -53.48 23.41 55.72
CA GLU A 318 -54.94 23.34 55.84
C GLU A 318 -55.36 22.74 57.18
N GLU A 319 -54.72 21.66 57.63
CA GLU A 319 -54.94 21.08 58.96
C GLU A 319 -54.67 22.13 60.05
N LEU A 320 -53.60 22.92 59.92
CA LEU A 320 -53.30 24.03 60.81
C LEU A 320 -54.38 25.13 60.76
N ARG A 321 -54.88 25.49 59.58
CA ARG A 321 -56.01 26.45 59.43
C ARG A 321 -57.27 25.93 60.11
N ARG A 322 -57.61 24.65 59.94
CA ARG A 322 -58.76 24.00 60.60
C ARG A 322 -58.59 24.00 62.13
N ALA A 323 -57.42 23.60 62.63
CA ALA A 323 -57.11 23.62 64.06
C ALA A 323 -57.19 25.03 64.66
N ASN A 324 -56.67 26.03 63.95
CA ASN A 324 -56.77 27.44 64.35
C ASN A 324 -58.23 27.92 64.38
N ALA A 325 -59.07 27.50 63.42
CA ALA A 325 -60.50 27.84 63.41
C ALA A 325 -61.25 27.22 64.62
N VAL A 326 -61.01 25.94 64.92
CA VAL A 326 -61.56 25.28 66.11
C VAL A 326 -61.09 25.95 67.40
N ARG A 327 -59.81 26.34 67.49
CA ARG A 327 -59.28 27.11 68.63
C ARG A 327 -60.02 28.44 68.80
N ASN A 328 -60.22 29.19 67.71
CA ASN A 328 -60.97 30.45 67.75
C ASN A 328 -62.42 30.24 68.23
N GLN A 329 -63.09 29.18 67.77
CA GLN A 329 -64.43 28.81 68.25
C GLN A 329 -64.41 28.48 69.75
N LEU A 330 -63.44 27.69 70.22
CA LEU A 330 -63.28 27.38 71.64
C LEU A 330 -63.05 28.64 72.48
N ASP A 331 -62.24 29.59 72.00
CA ASP A 331 -62.01 30.87 72.67
C ASP A 331 -63.28 31.72 72.72
N THR A 332 -64.12 31.70 71.67
CA THR A 332 -65.44 32.35 71.72
C THR A 332 -66.37 31.69 72.73
N TYR A 333 -66.42 30.35 72.81
CA TYR A 333 -67.21 29.64 73.83
C TYR A 333 -66.69 29.93 75.25
N LYS A 334 -65.37 29.97 75.45
CA LYS A 334 -64.76 30.37 76.74
C LYS A 334 -65.16 31.80 77.13
N ARG A 335 -65.16 32.74 76.18
CA ARG A 335 -65.63 34.12 76.44
C ARG A 335 -67.10 34.15 76.81
N GLN A 336 -67.96 33.43 76.09
CA GLN A 336 -69.39 33.31 76.42
C GLN A 336 -69.62 32.70 77.82
N ALA A 337 -68.89 31.64 78.17
CA ALA A 337 -68.93 31.04 79.51
C ALA A 337 -68.41 32.00 80.61
N SER A 338 -67.38 32.81 80.31
CA SER A 338 -66.88 33.83 81.25
C SER A 338 -67.86 34.99 81.45
N CYS A 339 -68.67 35.32 80.44
CA CYS A 339 -69.75 36.31 80.56
C CYS A 339 -70.95 35.77 81.36
N GLY A 340 -71.21 34.46 81.31
CA GLY A 340 -72.22 33.79 82.15
C GLY A 340 -71.90 33.73 83.65
N LEU A 341 -70.64 33.98 84.03
CA LEU A 341 -70.19 33.97 85.44
C LEU A 341 -70.14 35.36 86.09
N LYS A 342 -70.64 36.41 85.43
CA LYS A 342 -70.75 37.77 86.00
C LYS A 342 -72.14 38.11 86.55
N GLY A 343 -72.97 37.11 86.85
CA GLY A 343 -74.26 37.26 87.52
C GLY A 343 -74.44 36.28 88.68
N GLY A 344 -74.02 36.68 89.88
CA GLY A 344 -74.60 36.34 91.19
C GLY A 344 -74.72 34.87 91.64
N GLY A 345 -74.05 34.54 92.76
CA GLY A 345 -74.59 33.60 93.76
C GLY A 345 -73.79 32.31 94.02
N ARG A 346 -73.34 32.13 95.26
CA ARG A 346 -72.80 30.90 95.88
C ARG A 346 -73.66 29.66 95.59
N VAL A 347 -73.06 28.46 95.56
CA VAL A 347 -73.36 27.33 96.48
C VAL A 347 -72.66 26.00 96.06
N ILE A 348 -71.84 25.50 97.00
CA ILE A 348 -71.61 24.10 97.49
C ILE A 348 -70.85 23.04 96.64
N LEU A 349 -70.01 22.32 97.38
CA LEU A 349 -69.02 21.27 97.07
C LEU A 349 -69.62 19.88 96.72
N ALA A 350 -68.92 19.19 95.79
CA ALA A 350 -68.54 17.75 95.75
C ALA A 350 -69.64 16.65 95.59
N PRO A 351 -69.30 15.36 95.35
CA PRO A 351 -68.39 14.74 94.36
C PRO A 351 -69.02 13.49 93.65
N ASN A 352 -68.24 12.85 92.77
CA ASN A 352 -68.32 11.42 92.38
C ASN A 352 -69.48 10.96 91.47
N LEU A 353 -69.19 10.59 90.22
CA LEU A 353 -69.47 9.24 89.74
C LEU A 353 -68.61 8.89 88.52
N ASN A 354 -68.01 7.72 88.62
CA ASN A 354 -67.07 7.11 87.73
C ASN A 354 -67.82 6.21 86.72
N ALA A 355 -67.24 6.07 85.53
CA ALA A 355 -67.40 4.95 84.58
C ALA A 355 -68.75 4.73 83.88
N GLN A 356 -68.75 4.91 82.55
CA GLN A 356 -68.99 3.78 81.64
C GLN A 356 -68.39 4.07 80.24
N LEU A 357 -67.09 3.82 80.12
CA LEU A 357 -66.44 3.55 78.83
C LEU A 357 -66.45 2.03 78.65
N ALA A 358 -67.17 1.56 77.62
CA ALA A 358 -66.91 0.25 77.02
C ALA A 358 -66.10 0.47 75.73
N PRO A 359 -65.11 -0.38 75.43
CA PRO A 359 -64.07 -0.07 74.47
C PRO A 359 -64.37 -0.68 73.09
N GLU A 360 -64.20 0.10 72.03
CA GLU A 360 -64.03 -0.45 70.68
C GLU A 360 -62.69 0.01 70.11
N LYS A 361 -61.97 -0.99 69.60
CA LYS A 361 -60.55 -0.96 69.24
C LYS A 361 -60.31 -0.05 68.03
N VAL A 362 -59.58 1.04 68.24
CA VAL A 362 -58.67 1.59 67.22
C VAL A 362 -57.28 1.73 67.84
N THR A 363 -56.50 0.69 67.58
CA THR A 363 -55.04 0.66 67.67
C THR A 363 -54.41 1.72 66.78
N HIS A 364 -53.30 2.31 67.22
CA HIS A 364 -52.43 3.33 66.56
C HIS A 364 -52.52 4.81 66.98
N GLY A 365 -53.30 5.18 68.00
CA GLY A 365 -53.33 6.57 68.52
C GLY A 365 -52.52 6.85 69.81
N SER A 366 -52.13 5.81 70.57
CA SER A 366 -51.58 5.97 71.93
C SER A 366 -50.08 6.33 71.97
N ALA A 367 -49.29 5.79 71.03
CA ALA A 367 -47.87 6.15 70.91
C ALA A 367 -47.69 7.62 70.48
N ALA A 368 -48.60 8.13 69.62
CA ALA A 368 -48.60 9.52 69.20
C ALA A 368 -48.98 10.48 70.33
N HIS A 369 -49.94 10.12 71.18
CA HIS A 369 -50.31 10.95 72.35
C HIS A 369 -49.23 10.99 73.44
N LEU A 370 -48.53 9.88 73.69
CA LEU A 370 -47.41 9.86 74.65
C LEU A 370 -46.15 10.56 74.08
N ALA A 371 -45.87 10.44 72.77
CA ALA A 371 -44.82 11.20 72.10
C ALA A 371 -45.14 12.70 72.05
N TRP A 372 -46.40 13.06 71.80
CA TRP A 372 -46.88 14.44 71.85
C TRP A 372 -46.81 15.00 73.27
N ALA A 373 -47.14 14.23 74.31
CA ALA A 373 -47.01 14.66 75.71
C ALA A 373 -45.54 14.84 76.15
N LEU A 374 -44.61 14.00 75.68
CA LEU A 374 -43.18 14.14 75.96
C LEU A 374 -42.55 15.31 75.17
N SER A 375 -42.95 15.54 73.92
CA SER A 375 -42.55 16.71 73.13
C SER A 375 -43.14 18.02 73.69
N TYR A 376 -44.39 17.98 74.18
CA TYR A 376 -45.03 19.11 74.86
C TYR A 376 -44.33 19.47 76.18
N ARG A 377 -43.85 18.47 76.94
CA ARG A 377 -43.05 18.70 78.16
C ARG A 377 -41.66 19.29 77.88
N ARG A 378 -41.06 18.93 76.73
CA ARG A 378 -39.76 19.47 76.26
C ARG A 378 -39.86 20.88 75.68
N ILE A 379 -40.98 21.19 75.01
CA ILE A 379 -41.31 22.53 74.50
C ILE A 379 -41.70 23.48 75.64
N SER A 380 -42.41 22.99 76.67
CA SER A 380 -42.79 23.79 77.84
C SER A 380 -41.59 24.15 78.75
N GLN A 381 -40.55 23.30 78.82
CA GLN A 381 -39.27 23.66 79.47
C GLN A 381 -38.46 24.72 78.70
N LEU A 382 -38.61 24.82 77.38
CA LEU A 382 -37.99 25.88 76.56
C LEU A 382 -38.83 27.17 76.55
N HIS A 383 -40.15 27.07 76.76
CA HIS A 383 -41.04 28.24 76.80
C HIS A 383 -40.96 29.02 78.12
N HIS A 384 -40.46 28.42 79.21
CA HIS A 384 -40.19 29.16 80.45
C HIS A 384 -38.88 29.97 80.41
N SER A 385 -38.02 29.79 79.38
CA SER A 385 -36.82 30.61 79.20
C SER A 385 -36.98 31.75 78.20
N LEU A 386 -38.16 31.93 77.57
CA LEU A 386 -38.37 32.92 76.50
C LEU A 386 -39.53 33.91 76.69
N VAL A 387 -40.28 33.86 77.81
CA VAL A 387 -41.42 34.77 78.08
C VAL A 387 -41.01 35.95 78.97
N LEU A 388 -39.91 36.62 78.62
CA LEU A 388 -39.53 37.92 79.22
C LEU A 388 -39.41 39.06 78.20
N PHE A 389 -39.99 38.91 77.02
CA PHE A 389 -40.05 39.95 75.98
C PHE A 389 -41.10 39.45 74.96
N ILE A 390 -42.25 40.05 74.64
CA ILE A 390 -42.76 41.44 74.59
C ILE A 390 -44.30 41.36 74.58
N CYS A 391 -44.98 42.35 75.15
CA CYS A 391 -46.35 42.75 74.74
C CYS A 391 -46.38 44.29 74.44
N PRO A 392 -47.28 44.77 73.56
CA PRO A 392 -47.30 46.12 72.91
C PRO A 392 -48.24 47.10 73.69
N PRO A 393 -48.59 48.38 73.32
CA PRO A 393 -48.94 48.86 71.96
C PRO A 393 -48.84 50.38 71.55
N LEU A 394 -49.00 50.61 70.24
CA LEU A 394 -49.73 51.69 69.52
C LEU A 394 -49.33 53.19 69.57
N HIS A 395 -49.07 53.75 68.37
CA HIS A 395 -49.80 54.83 67.64
C HIS A 395 -48.94 55.95 67.00
N LEU A 396 -49.16 56.11 65.68
CA LEU A 396 -49.22 57.33 64.83
C LEU A 396 -48.02 58.30 64.67
N SER A 397 -47.67 58.47 63.38
CA SER A 397 -47.45 59.73 62.65
C SER A 397 -46.03 60.06 62.16
N SER A 398 -45.97 60.20 60.84
CA SER A 398 -45.13 61.03 59.96
C SER A 398 -43.93 61.83 60.50
N ALA A 399 -42.85 61.76 59.70
CA ALA A 399 -42.01 62.88 59.21
C ALA A 399 -40.52 62.89 59.63
N PHE A 400 -39.68 62.75 58.58
CA PHE A 400 -38.49 63.55 58.25
C PHE A 400 -37.29 63.72 59.23
N PHE A 401 -36.13 63.32 58.69
CA PHE A 401 -34.83 64.02 58.63
C PHE A 401 -33.97 64.26 59.92
N TYR A 402 -32.82 63.56 59.90
CA TYR A 402 -31.44 63.98 60.29
C TYR A 402 -30.98 64.05 61.77
N PRO A 403 -29.66 63.85 62.00
CA PRO A 403 -29.09 63.27 63.23
C PRO A 403 -28.49 64.34 64.15
N LEU A 404 -28.30 64.05 65.45
CA LEU A 404 -27.05 64.31 66.18
C LEU A 404 -27.10 63.81 67.65
N HIS A 405 -26.02 63.09 68.00
CA HIS A 405 -25.21 63.13 69.23
C HIS A 405 -25.74 62.88 70.67
N LEU A 406 -25.01 61.92 71.28
CA LEU A 406 -24.58 61.78 72.69
C LEU A 406 -25.59 61.29 73.76
N ILE A 407 -25.38 60.05 74.23
CA ILE A 407 -25.12 59.65 75.63
C ILE A 407 -24.77 58.13 75.64
N SER A 408 -23.59 57.77 76.15
CA SER A 408 -23.16 56.40 76.48
C SER A 408 -23.77 55.94 77.83
N PRO A 409 -23.57 54.70 78.32
CA PRO A 409 -23.65 53.39 77.69
C PRO A 409 -24.55 52.43 78.53
N LEU A 410 -25.58 51.82 77.95
CA LEU A 410 -26.30 50.71 78.60
C LEU A 410 -26.51 49.58 77.58
N SER A 411 -25.85 48.46 77.84
CA SER A 411 -25.78 47.24 77.03
C SER A 411 -27.15 46.61 76.75
N PRO A 412 -27.37 46.17 75.49
CA PRO A 412 -28.04 44.90 75.24
C PRO A 412 -27.23 44.07 74.21
N HIS A 413 -26.10 43.49 74.66
CA HIS A 413 -25.23 42.67 73.80
C HIS A 413 -25.72 41.23 73.55
N SER A 414 -26.85 40.79 74.12
CA SER A 414 -27.31 39.39 74.00
C SER A 414 -28.34 39.17 72.89
N PHE A 415 -29.37 40.03 72.77
CA PHE A 415 -30.49 39.80 71.84
C PHE A 415 -30.14 40.07 70.37
N ASN A 416 -29.32 41.08 70.09
CA ASN A 416 -28.84 41.36 68.73
C ASN A 416 -27.78 40.34 68.27
N ARG A 417 -27.12 39.63 69.19
CA ARG A 417 -26.05 38.69 68.83
C ARG A 417 -26.60 37.41 68.23
N GLU A 418 -27.72 36.88 68.75
CA GLU A 418 -28.34 35.66 68.22
C GLU A 418 -28.99 35.85 66.86
N THR A 419 -29.64 36.99 66.62
CA THR A 419 -30.22 37.33 65.31
C THR A 419 -29.13 37.58 64.27
N VAL A 420 -28.06 38.29 64.65
CA VAL A 420 -26.87 38.47 63.78
C VAL A 420 -26.21 37.12 63.47
N VAL A 421 -26.04 36.23 64.44
CA VAL A 421 -25.44 34.89 64.21
C VAL A 421 -26.32 34.02 63.30
N ARG A 422 -27.65 34.08 63.45
CA ARG A 422 -28.58 33.34 62.59
C ARG A 422 -28.54 33.86 61.15
N LEU A 423 -28.59 35.17 60.95
CA LEU A 423 -28.48 35.80 59.64
C LEU A 423 -27.09 35.62 59.03
N GLN A 424 -26.03 35.55 59.84
CA GLN A 424 -24.68 35.19 59.38
C GLN A 424 -24.60 33.73 58.93
N SER A 425 -25.24 32.81 59.66
CA SER A 425 -25.32 31.40 59.25
C SER A 425 -26.14 31.24 57.97
N GLU A 426 -27.25 31.96 57.83
CA GLU A 426 -28.10 31.93 56.64
C GLU A 426 -27.38 32.54 55.42
N ASN A 427 -26.73 33.70 55.58
CA ASN A 427 -25.88 34.28 54.52
C ASN A 427 -24.75 33.33 54.13
N LYS A 428 -24.12 32.65 55.10
CA LYS A 428 -23.06 31.67 54.79
C LYS A 428 -23.59 30.49 53.99
N MET A 429 -24.79 30.00 54.30
CA MET A 429 -25.45 28.95 53.53
C MET A 429 -25.82 29.42 52.12
N LEU A 430 -26.38 30.62 51.98
CA LEU A 430 -26.71 31.21 50.68
C LEU A 430 -25.46 31.45 49.82
N CYS A 431 -24.34 31.89 50.40
CA CYS A 431 -23.07 32.04 49.67
C CYS A 431 -22.56 30.69 49.14
N VAL A 432 -22.61 29.61 49.94
CA VAL A 432 -22.22 28.27 49.47
C VAL A 432 -23.15 27.78 48.36
N GLN A 433 -24.45 28.09 48.45
CA GLN A 433 -25.42 27.75 47.42
C GLN A 433 -25.18 28.55 46.13
N GLU A 434 -24.84 29.84 46.22
CA GLU A 434 -24.46 30.66 45.07
C GLU A 434 -23.18 30.16 44.40
N GLU A 435 -22.17 29.78 45.20
CA GLU A 435 -20.90 29.22 44.71
C GLU A 435 -21.12 27.92 43.92
N THR A 436 -21.99 27.03 44.44
CA THR A 436 -22.32 25.77 43.76
C THR A 436 -23.14 25.98 42.48
N TYR A 437 -24.03 26.98 42.43
CA TYR A 437 -24.68 27.34 41.17
C TYR A 437 -23.72 27.97 40.16
N ARG A 438 -22.77 28.79 40.61
CA ARG A 438 -21.71 29.33 39.74
C ARG A 438 -20.83 28.22 39.16
N GLN A 439 -20.47 27.23 39.95
CA GLN A 439 -19.71 26.06 39.47
C GLN A 439 -20.48 25.29 38.40
N LYS A 440 -21.76 24.99 38.62
CA LYS A 440 -22.62 24.33 37.63
C LYS A 440 -22.79 25.14 36.35
N LEU A 441 -22.86 26.47 36.46
CA LEU A 441 -22.93 27.35 35.29
C LEU A 441 -21.64 27.25 34.45
N VAL A 442 -20.47 27.24 35.09
CA VAL A 442 -19.18 27.07 34.43
C VAL A 442 -19.08 25.69 33.76
N GLU A 443 -19.50 24.62 34.44
CA GLU A 443 -19.52 23.27 33.85
C GLU A 443 -20.38 23.21 32.58
N VAL A 444 -21.61 23.74 32.62
CA VAL A 444 -22.49 23.81 31.45
C VAL A 444 -21.90 24.68 30.33
N GLN A 445 -21.23 25.78 30.69
CA GLN A 445 -20.54 26.64 29.72
C GLN A 445 -19.41 25.87 29.00
N THR A 446 -18.62 25.09 29.75
CA THR A 446 -17.54 24.28 29.17
C THR A 446 -18.07 23.15 28.28
N GLU A 447 -19.15 22.48 28.68
CA GLU A 447 -19.79 21.45 27.85
C GLU A 447 -20.37 22.03 26.54
N LEU A 448 -20.91 23.24 26.59
CA LEU A 448 -21.41 23.95 25.41
C LEU A 448 -20.26 24.31 24.45
N GLU A 449 -19.13 24.78 24.98
CA GLU A 449 -17.93 25.08 24.20
C GLU A 449 -17.35 23.81 23.56
N GLU A 450 -17.26 22.70 24.29
CA GLU A 450 -16.84 21.41 23.76
C GLU A 450 -17.77 20.91 22.65
N SER A 451 -19.10 21.01 22.85
CA SER A 451 -20.10 20.67 21.84
C SER A 451 -19.95 21.53 20.57
N SER A 452 -19.67 22.83 20.73
CA SER A 452 -19.43 23.74 19.61
C SER A 452 -18.16 23.39 18.81
N LEU A 453 -17.09 22.97 19.50
CA LEU A 453 -15.85 22.54 18.87
C LEU A 453 -16.03 21.23 18.10
N LEU A 454 -16.77 20.28 18.68
CA LEU A 454 -17.15 19.02 18.03
C LEU A 454 -18.00 19.28 16.77
N LYS A 455 -18.95 20.21 16.84
CA LYS A 455 -19.74 20.62 15.67
C LYS A 455 -18.86 21.20 14.56
N LYS A 456 -17.92 22.08 14.90
CA LYS A 456 -16.98 22.65 13.93
C LYS A 456 -16.11 21.57 13.27
N LYS A 457 -15.59 20.61 14.04
CA LYS A 457 -14.84 19.47 13.49
C LYS A 457 -15.68 18.62 12.54
N LEU A 458 -16.95 18.40 12.86
CA LEU A 458 -17.88 17.67 11.99
C LEU A 458 -18.10 18.41 10.67
N GLU A 459 -18.29 19.73 10.71
CA GLU A 459 -18.41 20.58 9.51
C GLU A 459 -17.14 20.50 8.63
N GLU A 460 -15.95 20.58 9.23
CA GLU A 460 -14.67 20.40 8.52
C GLU A 460 -14.54 19.01 7.86
N HIS A 461 -15.03 17.95 8.52
CA HIS A 461 -15.04 16.60 7.95
C HIS A 461 -16.03 16.47 6.79
N LEU A 462 -17.19 17.11 6.87
CA LEU A 462 -18.18 17.13 5.78
C LEU A 462 -17.66 17.88 4.56
N GLU A 463 -16.90 18.96 4.75
CA GLU A 463 -16.28 19.71 3.66
C GLU A 463 -15.19 18.89 2.95
N LYS A 464 -14.30 18.22 3.71
CA LYS A 464 -13.31 17.28 3.16
C LYS A 464 -13.94 16.12 2.40
N LEU A 465 -15.10 15.64 2.86
CA LEU A 465 -15.83 14.59 2.17
C LEU A 465 -16.41 15.09 0.83
N HIS A 466 -16.93 16.32 0.79
CA HIS A 466 -17.41 16.93 -0.45
C HIS A 466 -16.28 17.16 -1.46
N GLU A 467 -15.13 17.64 -1.00
CA GLU A 467 -13.94 17.83 -1.85
C GLU A 467 -13.48 16.49 -2.45
N ALA A 468 -13.36 15.45 -1.62
CA ALA A 468 -13.01 14.11 -2.09
C ALA A 468 -14.03 13.55 -3.09
N HIS A 469 -15.33 13.79 -2.89
CA HIS A 469 -16.37 13.37 -3.82
C HIS A 469 -16.28 14.12 -5.16
N SER A 470 -16.00 15.43 -5.13
CA SER A 470 -15.78 16.21 -6.35
C SER A 470 -14.56 15.74 -7.13
N ASP A 471 -13.47 15.40 -6.45
CA ASP A 471 -12.26 14.90 -7.10
C ASP A 471 -12.47 13.50 -7.71
N LEU A 472 -13.21 12.63 -7.01
CA LEU A 472 -13.61 11.33 -7.57
C LEU A 472 -14.49 11.49 -8.80
N GLN A 473 -15.41 12.47 -8.82
CA GLN A 473 -16.25 12.75 -9.97
C GLN A 473 -15.42 13.23 -11.18
N LYS A 474 -14.47 14.16 -10.97
CA LYS A 474 -13.56 14.61 -12.04
C LYS A 474 -12.69 13.45 -12.57
N LYS A 475 -12.18 12.60 -11.68
CA LYS A 475 -11.42 11.41 -12.09
C LYS A 475 -12.28 10.44 -12.90
N ARG A 476 -13.56 10.28 -12.54
CA ARG A 476 -14.51 9.45 -13.29
C ARG A 476 -14.75 9.99 -14.71
N GLU A 477 -14.94 11.30 -14.85
CA GLU A 477 -15.09 11.95 -16.16
C GLU A 477 -13.83 11.78 -17.03
N VAL A 478 -12.63 11.92 -16.45
CA VAL A 478 -11.37 11.67 -17.16
C VAL A 478 -11.20 10.20 -17.56
N ILE A 479 -11.61 9.25 -16.71
CA ILE A 479 -11.61 7.82 -17.05
C ILE A 479 -12.57 7.55 -18.20
N ASP A 480 -13.76 8.13 -18.20
CA ASP A 480 -14.74 7.96 -19.27
C ASP A 480 -14.27 8.60 -20.60
N ASP A 481 -13.42 9.65 -20.55
CA ASP A 481 -12.77 10.25 -21.73
C ASP A 481 -11.55 9.45 -22.24
N LEU A 482 -10.86 8.73 -21.33
CA LEU A 482 -9.68 7.90 -21.65
C LEU A 482 -10.04 6.47 -22.01
N GLU A 483 -11.24 5.98 -21.68
CA GLU A 483 -11.76 4.73 -22.23
C GLU A 483 -11.90 4.90 -23.75
N PRO A 484 -11.14 4.14 -24.56
CA PRO A 484 -11.28 4.21 -26.00
C PRO A 484 -12.71 3.76 -26.32
N LYS A 485 -13.55 4.70 -26.77
CA LYS A 485 -14.82 4.35 -27.42
C LYS A 485 -14.46 3.33 -28.48
N VAL A 486 -14.92 2.09 -28.29
CA VAL A 486 -14.72 1.02 -29.27
C VAL A 486 -15.36 1.51 -30.55
N ASP A 487 -14.55 2.11 -31.42
CA ASP A 487 -15.04 2.76 -32.60
C ASP A 487 -15.70 1.67 -33.46
N SER A 488 -16.88 1.99 -33.99
CA SER A 488 -17.62 1.12 -34.92
C SER A 488 -16.72 0.60 -36.05
N ASN A 489 -15.62 1.30 -36.37
CA ASN A 489 -14.60 0.89 -37.32
C ASN A 489 -13.70 -0.26 -36.85
N MET A 490 -13.26 -0.31 -35.58
CA MET A 490 -12.46 -1.44 -35.09
C MET A 490 -13.30 -2.71 -34.99
N ALA A 491 -14.54 -2.58 -34.51
CA ALA A 491 -15.47 -3.71 -34.48
C ALA A 491 -15.70 -4.29 -35.89
N LYS A 492 -15.95 -3.44 -36.89
CA LYS A 492 -16.09 -3.87 -38.29
C LYS A 492 -14.80 -4.50 -38.85
N LYS A 493 -13.63 -3.98 -38.50
CA LYS A 493 -12.33 -4.53 -38.93
C LYS A 493 -12.12 -5.94 -38.35
N ILE A 494 -12.51 -6.14 -37.09
CA ILE A 494 -12.45 -7.44 -36.42
C ILE A 494 -13.40 -8.42 -37.11
N ASP A 495 -14.63 -8.01 -37.40
CA ASP A 495 -15.62 -8.85 -38.09
C ASP A 495 -15.15 -9.23 -39.52
N GLU A 496 -14.57 -8.28 -40.25
CA GLU A 496 -13.99 -8.53 -41.59
C GLU A 496 -12.82 -9.53 -41.53
N LEU A 497 -11.92 -9.38 -40.55
CA LEU A 497 -10.79 -10.30 -40.37
C LEU A 497 -11.25 -11.70 -39.95
N GLN A 498 -12.28 -11.80 -39.11
CA GLN A 498 -12.89 -13.07 -38.73
C GLN A 498 -13.50 -13.79 -39.93
N GLU A 499 -14.18 -13.08 -40.84
CA GLU A 499 -14.75 -13.70 -42.03
C GLU A 499 -13.69 -14.15 -43.04
N ILE A 500 -12.59 -13.40 -43.17
CA ILE A 500 -11.43 -13.80 -44.00
C ILE A 500 -10.79 -15.08 -43.42
N LEU A 501 -10.61 -15.14 -42.09
CA LEU A 501 -10.06 -16.31 -41.41
C LEU A 501 -10.95 -17.55 -41.65
N ARG A 502 -12.26 -17.39 -41.45
CA ARG A 502 -13.25 -18.45 -41.67
C ARG A 502 -13.21 -18.99 -43.11
N LYS A 503 -13.02 -18.10 -44.09
CA LYS A 503 -12.89 -18.49 -45.51
C LYS A 503 -11.60 -19.27 -45.77
N LYS A 504 -10.49 -18.85 -45.15
CA LYS A 504 -9.19 -19.56 -45.27
C LYS A 504 -9.23 -20.96 -44.66
N ASP A 505 -9.92 -21.13 -43.54
CA ASP A 505 -10.11 -22.44 -42.92
C ASP A 505 -10.92 -23.39 -43.82
N GLU A 506 -11.96 -22.87 -44.47
CA GLU A 506 -12.77 -23.65 -45.42
C GLU A 506 -11.95 -24.04 -46.68
N ASP A 507 -11.14 -23.11 -47.21
CA ASP A 507 -10.23 -23.41 -48.33
C ASP A 507 -9.18 -24.47 -47.95
N MET A 508 -8.64 -24.39 -46.73
CA MET A 508 -7.67 -25.36 -46.19
C MET A 508 -8.30 -26.74 -46.03
N LYS A 509 -9.53 -26.82 -45.52
CA LYS A 509 -10.30 -28.06 -45.42
C LYS A 509 -10.58 -28.68 -46.79
N GLN A 510 -10.93 -27.88 -47.79
CA GLN A 510 -11.12 -28.36 -49.16
C GLN A 510 -9.81 -28.89 -49.77
N MET A 511 -8.69 -28.24 -49.47
CA MET A 511 -7.36 -28.71 -49.89
C MET A 511 -7.01 -30.05 -49.22
N GLU A 512 -7.26 -30.19 -47.92
CA GLU A 512 -7.06 -31.46 -47.20
C GLU A 512 -7.91 -32.59 -47.79
N GLU A 513 -9.18 -32.34 -48.10
CA GLU A 513 -10.05 -33.34 -48.74
C GLU A 513 -9.54 -33.74 -50.13
N ARG A 514 -9.02 -32.78 -50.92
CA ARG A 514 -8.41 -33.08 -52.22
C ARG A 514 -7.15 -33.92 -52.06
N TYR A 515 -6.27 -33.57 -51.13
CA TYR A 515 -5.09 -34.37 -50.83
C TYR A 515 -5.45 -35.78 -50.39
N LYS A 516 -6.45 -35.92 -49.52
CA LYS A 516 -6.96 -37.23 -49.08
C LYS A 516 -7.43 -38.08 -50.26
N ARG A 517 -8.20 -37.49 -51.18
CA ARG A 517 -8.65 -38.19 -52.41
C ARG A 517 -7.48 -38.56 -53.32
N TYR A 518 -6.45 -37.73 -53.45
CA TYR A 518 -5.25 -38.08 -54.24
C TYR A 518 -4.46 -39.23 -53.60
N VAL A 519 -4.31 -39.22 -52.27
CA VAL A 519 -3.66 -40.29 -51.52
C VAL A 519 -4.46 -41.59 -51.63
N GLU A 520 -5.78 -41.55 -51.52
CA GLU A 520 -6.64 -42.72 -51.71
C GLU A 520 -6.55 -43.27 -53.13
N LYS A 521 -6.56 -42.39 -54.15
CA LYS A 521 -6.31 -42.80 -55.54
C LYS A 521 -4.94 -43.47 -55.70
N ALA A 522 -3.88 -42.90 -55.13
CA ALA A 522 -2.55 -43.51 -55.15
C ALA A 522 -2.54 -44.88 -54.46
N ARG A 523 -3.20 -45.03 -53.30
CA ARG A 523 -3.36 -46.33 -52.61
C ARG A 523 -4.11 -47.35 -53.48
N THR A 524 -5.18 -46.93 -54.17
CA THR A 524 -5.93 -47.83 -55.06
C THR A 524 -5.12 -48.25 -56.29
N VAL A 525 -4.29 -47.35 -56.84
CA VAL A 525 -3.38 -47.66 -57.95
C VAL A 525 -2.30 -48.64 -57.49
N ILE A 526 -1.68 -48.41 -56.33
CA ILE A 526 -0.72 -49.36 -55.72
C ILE A 526 -1.38 -50.74 -55.51
N LYS A 527 -2.61 -50.76 -55.00
CA LYS A 527 -3.36 -51.99 -54.72
C LYS A 527 -3.80 -52.74 -55.99
N THR A 528 -3.96 -52.05 -57.12
CA THR A 528 -4.34 -52.67 -58.41
C THR A 528 -3.14 -53.08 -59.26
N LEU A 529 -1.98 -52.45 -59.04
CA LEU A 529 -0.71 -52.81 -59.69
C LEU A 529 -0.01 -54.02 -59.06
N ASP A 530 -0.44 -54.50 -57.89
CA ASP A 530 0.18 -55.66 -57.22
C ASP A 530 -0.84 -56.74 -56.80
N PRO A 531 -1.29 -57.62 -57.73
CA PRO A 531 -2.34 -58.60 -57.43
C PRO A 531 -1.85 -59.87 -56.72
N LYS A 532 -0.55 -60.05 -56.44
CA LYS A 532 -0.06 -61.30 -55.83
C LYS A 532 1.19 -61.08 -54.98
N GLN A 533 1.00 -60.96 -53.67
CA GLN A 533 1.89 -61.63 -52.71
C GLN A 533 1.25 -61.84 -51.32
N GLN A 534 1.29 -63.10 -50.90
CA GLN A 534 1.17 -63.59 -49.52
C GLN A 534 2.34 -63.05 -48.66
N PRO A 535 2.25 -63.12 -47.31
CA PRO A 535 2.93 -62.19 -46.41
C PRO A 535 4.45 -62.35 -46.45
N LEU A 536 5.13 -61.37 -47.01
CA LEU A 536 6.58 -61.24 -46.96
C LEU A 536 7.00 -60.54 -45.69
N THR A 537 7.86 -61.25 -44.98
CA THR A 537 8.64 -60.91 -43.80
C THR A 537 8.99 -59.42 -43.70
N VAL A 538 8.58 -58.81 -42.59
CA VAL A 538 9.03 -57.49 -42.15
C VAL A 538 10.55 -57.44 -42.24
N THR A 539 11.09 -56.52 -43.03
CA THR A 539 12.54 -56.32 -43.15
C THR A 539 13.14 -56.03 -41.77
N PRO A 540 14.34 -56.54 -41.46
CA PRO A 540 14.96 -56.42 -40.14
C PRO A 540 15.07 -54.95 -39.66
N ASP A 541 15.21 -54.00 -40.58
CA ASP A 541 15.25 -52.57 -40.28
C ASP A 541 13.89 -52.03 -39.79
N ILE A 542 12.78 -52.50 -40.37
CA ILE A 542 11.44 -52.12 -39.92
C ILE A 542 11.15 -52.73 -38.54
N GLN A 543 11.64 -53.95 -38.28
CA GLN A 543 11.50 -54.56 -36.96
C GLN A 543 12.38 -53.86 -35.92
N ALA A 544 13.59 -53.43 -36.28
CA ALA A 544 14.48 -52.65 -35.42
C ALA A 544 13.88 -51.27 -35.09
N LEU A 545 13.31 -50.58 -36.08
CA LEU A 545 12.62 -49.30 -35.87
C LEU A 545 11.36 -49.45 -35.01
N LYS A 546 10.59 -50.53 -35.18
CA LYS A 546 9.47 -50.85 -34.29
C LYS A 546 9.93 -51.09 -32.85
N ASN A 547 11.02 -51.85 -32.67
CA ASN A 547 11.57 -52.08 -31.34
C ASN A 547 12.06 -50.78 -30.70
N GLN A 548 12.75 -49.91 -31.46
CA GLN A 548 13.15 -48.58 -30.98
C GLN A 548 11.95 -47.70 -30.62
N LEU A 549 10.87 -47.73 -31.41
CA LEU A 549 9.65 -47.00 -31.10
C LEU A 549 9.05 -47.47 -29.77
N THR A 550 8.93 -48.80 -29.57
CA THR A 550 8.43 -49.34 -28.30
C THR A 550 9.34 -49.06 -27.10
N GLU A 551 10.66 -48.96 -27.32
CA GLU A 551 11.63 -48.58 -26.30
C GLU A 551 11.46 -47.11 -25.90
N LYS A 552 11.26 -46.24 -26.89
CA LYS A 552 11.00 -44.81 -26.69
C LYS A 552 9.65 -44.58 -26.02
N GLU A 553 8.60 -45.30 -26.40
CA GLU A 553 7.29 -45.27 -25.75
C GLU A 553 7.39 -45.71 -24.28
N ARG A 554 8.15 -46.78 -23.97
CA ARG A 554 8.42 -47.18 -22.58
C ARG A 554 9.18 -46.10 -21.80
N LYS A 555 10.16 -45.45 -22.43
CA LYS A 555 10.94 -44.38 -21.79
C LYS A 555 10.09 -43.13 -21.54
N ILE A 556 9.22 -42.77 -22.48
CA ILE A 556 8.25 -41.69 -22.30
C ILE A 556 7.35 -42.00 -21.11
N HIS A 557 6.79 -43.21 -21.05
CA HIS A 557 5.90 -43.58 -19.94
C HIS A 557 6.59 -43.59 -18.58
N HIS A 558 7.87 -43.99 -18.53
CA HIS A 558 8.67 -43.91 -17.32
C HIS A 558 8.93 -42.46 -16.87
N LEU A 559 9.28 -41.58 -17.82
CA LEU A 559 9.50 -40.17 -17.55
C LEU A 559 8.21 -39.45 -17.12
N GLU A 560 7.08 -39.78 -17.73
CA GLU A 560 5.76 -39.29 -17.31
C GLU A 560 5.44 -39.70 -15.87
N HIS A 561 5.71 -40.95 -15.51
CA HIS A 561 5.51 -41.44 -14.15
C HIS A 561 6.42 -40.74 -13.13
N ASP A 562 7.69 -40.54 -13.47
CA ASP A 562 8.65 -39.83 -12.61
C ASP A 562 8.29 -38.35 -12.47
N TYR A 563 7.81 -37.71 -13.54
CA TYR A 563 7.30 -36.35 -13.52
C TYR A 563 6.09 -36.22 -12.60
N GLU A 564 5.09 -37.11 -12.73
CA GLU A 564 3.89 -37.09 -11.88
C GLU A 564 4.26 -37.30 -10.41
N LYS A 565 5.21 -38.18 -10.12
CA LYS A 565 5.73 -38.39 -8.77
C LYS A 565 6.49 -37.18 -8.22
N SER A 566 7.23 -36.47 -9.07
CA SER A 566 7.92 -35.23 -8.70
C SER A 566 6.91 -34.12 -8.41
N LYS A 567 5.90 -33.97 -9.25
CA LYS A 567 4.80 -33.03 -9.08
C LYS A 567 4.04 -33.29 -7.77
N ALA A 568 3.67 -34.54 -7.49
CA ALA A 568 3.00 -34.91 -6.24
C ALA A 568 3.84 -34.58 -4.99
N ARG A 569 5.17 -34.75 -5.05
CA ARG A 569 6.07 -34.34 -3.96
C ARG A 569 6.09 -32.82 -3.79
N HIS A 570 6.17 -32.07 -4.89
CA HIS A 570 6.15 -30.61 -4.86
C HIS A 570 4.85 -30.08 -4.25
N GLU A 571 3.70 -30.60 -4.68
CA GLU A 571 2.40 -30.24 -4.09
C GLU A 571 2.30 -30.59 -2.59
N GLN A 572 2.93 -31.68 -2.15
CA GLN A 572 3.00 -32.01 -0.72
C GLN A 572 3.90 -31.04 0.06
N GLU A 573 5.04 -30.64 -0.51
CA GLU A 573 5.94 -29.64 0.07
C GLU A 573 5.24 -28.28 0.18
N GLU A 574 4.53 -27.84 -0.86
CA GLU A 574 3.74 -26.61 -0.84
C GLU A 574 2.68 -26.64 0.26
N LYS A 575 1.94 -27.74 0.42
CA LYS A 575 0.96 -27.90 1.51
C LYS A 575 1.60 -27.80 2.89
N LEU A 576 2.80 -28.37 3.06
CA LEU A 576 3.54 -28.27 4.32
C LEU A 576 4.02 -26.84 4.59
N ILE A 577 4.50 -26.14 3.55
CA ILE A 577 4.91 -24.73 3.65
C ILE A 577 3.71 -23.87 4.03
N ILE A 578 2.58 -24.00 3.34
CA ILE A 578 1.34 -23.26 3.62
C ILE A 578 0.88 -23.51 5.06
N SER A 579 0.87 -24.78 5.50
CA SER A 579 0.51 -25.15 6.88
C SER A 579 1.47 -24.55 7.91
N ALA A 580 2.78 -24.58 7.65
CA ALA A 580 3.78 -23.99 8.53
C ALA A 580 3.60 -22.46 8.65
N TRP A 581 3.35 -21.77 7.54
CA TRP A 581 3.06 -20.33 7.52
C TRP A 581 1.77 -19.98 8.25
N TYR A 582 0.71 -20.77 8.05
CA TYR A 582 -0.55 -20.59 8.78
C TYR A 582 -0.35 -20.76 10.29
N ASN A 583 0.35 -21.82 10.72
CA ASN A 583 0.64 -22.06 12.13
C ASN A 583 1.53 -20.96 12.74
N MET A 584 2.53 -20.47 12.00
CA MET A 584 3.36 -19.35 12.42
C MET A 584 2.57 -18.05 12.54
N GLY A 585 1.69 -17.77 11.57
CA GLY A 585 0.76 -16.64 11.60
C GLY A 585 -0.19 -16.70 12.79
N MET A 586 -0.73 -17.89 13.09
CA MET A 586 -1.56 -18.11 14.28
C MET A 586 -0.78 -17.93 15.59
N ALA A 587 0.46 -18.40 15.68
CA ALA A 587 1.31 -18.20 16.85
C ALA A 587 1.63 -16.70 17.07
N LEU A 588 1.92 -15.96 16.00
CA LEU A 588 2.14 -14.51 16.07
C LEU A 588 0.88 -13.76 16.46
N HIS A 589 -0.27 -14.13 15.88
CA HIS A 589 -1.57 -13.53 16.24
C HIS A 589 -1.93 -13.80 17.70
N GLN A 590 -1.69 -15.01 18.20
CA GLN A 590 -1.85 -15.35 19.62
C GLN A 590 -0.91 -14.56 20.53
N LYS A 591 0.35 -14.33 20.11
CA LYS A 591 1.32 -13.56 20.87
C LYS A 591 0.90 -12.07 20.98
N VAL A 592 0.49 -11.47 19.87
CA VAL A 592 -0.01 -10.09 19.82
C VAL A 592 -1.32 -9.94 20.61
N SER A 593 -2.21 -10.93 20.53
CA SER A 593 -3.47 -10.94 21.30
C SER A 593 -3.24 -11.18 22.79
N GLY A 594 -2.24 -12.00 23.15
CA GLY A 594 -1.82 -12.24 24.53
C GLY A 594 -1.16 -11.02 25.19
N GLU A 595 -0.40 -10.23 24.42
CA GLU A 595 0.15 -8.95 24.90
C GLU A 595 -0.94 -7.89 25.13
N ARG A 596 -2.08 -7.96 24.42
CA ARG A 596 -3.24 -7.08 24.63
C ARG A 596 -4.14 -7.50 25.80
N LEU A 597 -4.05 -8.74 26.28
CA LEU A 597 -4.86 -9.29 27.38
C LEU A 597 -4.06 -9.60 28.66
N GLY A 598 -2.77 -9.24 28.71
CA GLY A 598 -1.96 -9.32 29.93
C GLY A 598 -2.44 -8.32 31.00
N PRO A 599 -2.46 -8.70 32.30
CA PRO A 599 -2.95 -7.83 33.35
C PRO A 599 -2.07 -6.58 33.43
N SER A 600 -2.75 -5.42 33.46
CA SER A 600 -2.23 -4.09 33.78
C SER A 600 -0.88 -4.13 34.49
N ASN A 601 0.15 -3.61 33.82
CA ASN A 601 1.46 -3.28 34.39
C ASN A 601 1.29 -2.49 35.70
N GLN A 602 1.19 -3.18 36.84
CA GLN A 602 1.75 -2.65 38.07
C GLN A 602 3.25 -2.72 37.89
N ALA A 603 3.89 -1.55 37.79
CA ALA A 603 5.33 -1.42 37.76
C ALA A 603 5.93 -2.22 38.93
N MET A 604 6.50 -3.38 38.62
CA MET A 604 7.15 -4.23 39.60
C MET A 604 8.39 -3.49 40.12
N SER A 605 8.42 -3.22 41.43
CA SER A 605 9.56 -2.61 42.11
C SER A 605 10.84 -3.43 41.86
N PHE A 606 11.97 -2.75 41.66
CA PHE A 606 13.29 -3.30 41.38
C PHE A 606 13.67 -4.50 42.29
N LEU A 607 13.22 -4.49 43.55
CA LEU A 607 13.44 -5.57 44.50
C LEU A 607 12.69 -6.87 44.17
N ALA A 608 11.54 -6.80 43.50
CA ALA A 608 10.79 -7.96 43.04
C ALA A 608 11.48 -8.63 41.84
N GLN A 609 12.07 -7.83 40.95
CA GLN A 609 12.84 -8.30 39.79
C GLN A 609 14.19 -8.93 40.23
N GLN A 610 14.80 -8.40 41.29
CA GLN A 610 16.00 -8.98 41.88
C GLN A 610 15.73 -10.33 42.57
N ARG A 611 14.55 -10.55 43.16
CA ARG A 611 14.19 -11.84 43.77
C ARG A 611 13.99 -12.94 42.73
N GLN A 612 13.37 -12.64 41.58
CA GLN A 612 13.16 -13.62 40.51
C GLN A 612 14.48 -14.06 39.85
N SER A 613 15.40 -13.14 39.60
CA SER A 613 16.72 -13.46 39.04
C SER A 613 17.59 -14.30 39.99
N THR A 614 17.47 -14.09 41.32
CA THR A 614 18.15 -14.96 42.30
C THR A 614 17.53 -16.36 42.40
N ASN A 615 16.22 -16.52 42.23
CA ASN A 615 15.56 -17.83 42.25
C ASN A 615 15.83 -18.64 40.98
N ALA A 616 15.92 -18.01 39.81
CA ALA A 616 16.27 -18.68 38.55
C ALA A 616 17.68 -19.30 38.59
N ARG A 617 18.64 -18.68 39.28
CA ARG A 617 19.99 -19.23 39.45
C ARG A 617 20.08 -20.42 40.41
N ARG A 618 19.15 -20.57 41.36
CA ARG A 618 19.12 -21.72 42.28
C ARG A 618 18.50 -22.98 41.67
N GLY A 619 17.75 -22.87 40.57
CA GLY A 619 17.10 -24.01 39.91
C GLY A 619 18.01 -24.85 39.00
N LEU A 620 19.21 -24.36 38.65
CA LEU A 620 20.08 -24.98 37.64
C LEU A 620 21.13 -25.96 38.18
N THR A 621 21.18 -26.21 39.50
CA THR A 621 22.11 -27.18 40.10
C THR A 621 21.38 -28.38 40.71
N ARG A 622 20.71 -29.18 39.89
CA ARG A 622 20.48 -30.61 40.18
C ARG A 622 19.93 -31.32 38.96
N HIS A 623 20.77 -32.12 38.30
CA HIS A 623 20.54 -33.54 38.05
C HIS A 623 21.65 -34.08 37.13
N HIS A 624 22.50 -34.92 37.71
CA HIS A 624 23.37 -35.85 37.00
C HIS A 624 22.86 -37.25 37.38
N PRO A 625 22.56 -38.14 36.42
CA PRO A 625 22.53 -39.57 36.70
C PRO A 625 23.73 -40.27 36.07
N ARG A 626 24.24 -41.24 36.84
CA ARG A 626 25.10 -42.35 36.42
C ARG A 626 24.37 -43.30 35.48
#